data_AF-A0AAD5FQR8-F1
#
_entry.id   AF-A0AAD5FQR8-F1
#
_cell.length_a   1.000
_cell.length_b   1.000
_cell.length_c   1.000
_cell.angle_alpha   90.00
_cell.angle_beta   90.00
_cell.angle_gamma   90.00
#
_symmetry.space_group_name_H-M   'P 1'
#
loop_
_entity.id
_entity.type
_entity.pdbx_description
1 polymer ?
#
loop_
_entity_poly.entity_id
_entity_poly.type
_entity_poly.pdbx_seq_one_letter_code
_entity_poly.pdbx_strand_id
1 'polypeptide(L)'
;DLQITLHDSLLSPSATARNLGVTMDNELSFFPHVANVARSCRFLLYNIRRIRPFLSIQAAQVLVQSLVISRLDYCNSLLAGLPLNAIRPLQMIQNAAARLVFNQPKFSHTTPLLRSLHWLPVAARIRFKTLMLAYKAKNGPAPSYLSDLITSRTAPRCLRSSSTARLVPPSLRLRGKYNSRLFSVLAPRWWNELPLDVRTAESLIIFKRRLKTYLF
;
A
#
# COMPACT_ATOMS: atom_id res chain seq x y z
N ASP A 1 -23.67 14.24 -20.71
CA ASP A 1 -24.01 14.18 -19.28
C ASP A 1 -24.82 12.95 -18.97
N LEU A 2 -24.37 12.17 -17.98
CA LEU A 2 -24.99 10.89 -17.61
C LEU A 2 -25.92 11.16 -16.41
N GLN A 3 -27.24 11.14 -16.65
CA GLN A 3 -28.25 11.33 -15.60
C GLN A 3 -28.69 9.96 -15.07
N ILE A 4 -28.46 9.71 -13.78
CA ILE A 4 -28.85 8.47 -13.10
C ILE A 4 -29.97 8.83 -12.13
N THR A 5 -31.14 8.22 -12.30
CA THR A 5 -32.25 8.33 -11.35
C THR A 5 -32.30 7.08 -10.48
N LEU A 6 -32.46 7.27 -9.18
CA LEU A 6 -32.61 6.18 -8.23
C LEU A 6 -33.82 6.48 -7.35
N HIS A 7 -34.88 5.68 -7.49
CA HIS A 7 -36.15 5.86 -6.75
C HIS A 7 -36.68 7.32 -6.87
N ASP A 8 -36.81 7.80 -8.11
CA ASP A 8 -37.25 9.17 -8.46
C ASP A 8 -36.36 10.33 -7.98
N SER A 9 -35.20 10.03 -7.39
CA SER A 9 -34.17 11.02 -7.07
C SER A 9 -33.13 11.11 -8.18
N LEU A 10 -32.89 12.32 -8.71
CA LEU A 10 -31.80 12.57 -9.65
C LEU A 10 -30.48 12.61 -8.89
N LEU A 11 -29.56 11.69 -9.19
CA LEU A 11 -28.23 11.67 -8.60
C LEU A 11 -27.35 12.72 -9.29
N SER A 12 -26.86 13.69 -8.52
CA SER A 12 -25.87 14.65 -8.97
C SER A 12 -24.45 14.08 -8.82
N PRO A 13 -23.57 14.24 -9.81
CA PRO A 13 -22.19 13.81 -9.70
C PRO A 13 -21.48 14.63 -8.60
N SER A 14 -20.82 13.93 -7.67
CA SER A 14 -19.97 14.56 -6.66
C SER A 14 -18.51 14.50 -7.08
N ALA A 15 -17.76 15.57 -6.83
CA ALA A 15 -16.32 15.61 -7.07
C ALA A 15 -15.54 14.64 -6.15
N THR A 16 -16.09 14.34 -4.97
CA THR A 16 -15.51 13.37 -4.04
C THR A 16 -16.57 12.54 -3.32
N ALA A 17 -16.26 11.29 -2.99
CA ALA A 17 -17.11 10.41 -2.20
C ALA A 17 -16.30 9.69 -1.13
N ARG A 18 -16.88 9.47 0.04
CA ARG A 18 -16.25 8.72 1.13
C ARG A 18 -16.82 7.30 1.20
N ASN A 19 -15.96 6.30 1.09
CA ASN A 19 -16.33 4.89 1.21
C ASN A 19 -15.39 4.17 2.18
N LEU A 20 -15.92 3.52 3.22
CA LEU A 20 -15.16 2.81 4.27
C LEU A 20 -13.95 3.61 4.80
N GLY A 21 -14.12 4.92 5.01
CA GLY A 21 -13.07 5.80 5.51
C GLY A 21 -12.07 6.31 4.48
N VAL A 22 -12.15 5.89 3.21
CA VAL A 22 -11.34 6.37 2.09
C VAL A 22 -12.10 7.44 1.31
N THR A 23 -11.44 8.54 0.96
CA THR A 23 -12.03 9.59 0.11
C THR A 23 -11.57 9.41 -1.33
N MET A 24 -12.49 9.11 -2.23
CA MET A 24 -12.22 8.94 -3.66
C MET A 24 -12.63 10.21 -4.38
N ASP A 25 -11.74 10.74 -5.21
CA ASP A 25 -12.02 11.82 -6.15
C ASP A 25 -12.36 11.26 -7.54
N ASN A 26 -12.98 12.07 -8.38
CA ASN A 26 -13.37 11.72 -9.75
C ASN A 26 -12.21 11.25 -10.65
N GLU A 27 -10.97 11.63 -10.35
CA GLU A 27 -9.76 11.20 -11.07
C GLU A 27 -9.02 10.02 -10.40
N LEU A 28 -9.56 9.47 -9.31
CA LEU A 28 -8.89 8.42 -8.52
C LEU A 28 -7.42 8.79 -8.21
N SER A 29 -7.15 10.07 -7.97
CA SER A 29 -5.82 10.58 -7.63
C SER A 29 -5.50 10.37 -6.14
N PHE A 30 -6.56 10.27 -5.31
CA PHE A 30 -6.52 10.17 -3.86
C PHE A 30 -5.81 11.33 -3.15
N PHE A 31 -5.56 12.46 -3.83
CA PHE A 31 -4.96 13.64 -3.19
C PHE A 31 -5.76 14.12 -1.96
N PRO A 32 -7.11 14.26 -2.02
CA PRO A 32 -7.88 14.65 -0.84
C PRO A 32 -7.75 13.66 0.31
N HIS A 33 -7.74 12.35 0.01
CA HIS A 33 -7.58 11.31 1.03
C HIS A 33 -6.20 11.37 1.68
N VAL A 34 -5.13 11.43 0.88
CA VAL A 34 -3.76 11.53 1.40
C VAL A 34 -3.60 12.79 2.25
N ALA A 35 -4.14 13.93 1.81
CA ALA A 35 -4.12 15.17 2.58
C ALA A 35 -4.84 15.04 3.92
N ASN A 36 -6.01 14.40 3.96
CA ASN A 36 -6.78 14.18 5.18
C ASN A 36 -6.07 13.24 6.16
N VAL A 37 -5.56 12.10 5.68
CA VAL A 37 -4.72 11.17 6.47
C VAL A 37 -3.50 11.92 6.99
N ALA A 38 -2.86 12.72 6.14
CA ALA A 38 -1.68 13.46 6.52
C ALA A 38 -1.93 14.50 7.61
N ARG A 39 -3.00 15.29 7.47
CA ARG A 39 -3.43 16.27 8.48
C ARG A 39 -3.68 15.59 9.82
N SER A 40 -4.41 14.48 9.81
CA SER A 40 -4.72 13.74 11.02
C SER A 40 -3.48 13.16 11.71
N CYS A 41 -2.55 12.58 10.94
CA CYS A 41 -1.30 12.06 11.48
C CYS A 41 -0.40 13.16 12.03
N ARG A 42 -0.35 14.35 11.41
CA ARG A 42 0.40 15.50 11.93
C ARG A 42 -0.13 15.93 13.30
N PHE A 43 -1.45 15.99 13.47
CA PHE A 43 -2.08 16.29 14.76
C PHE A 43 -1.69 15.26 15.83
N LEU A 44 -1.74 13.97 15.49
CA LEU A 44 -1.29 12.92 16.41
C LEU A 44 0.18 13.08 16.78
N LEU A 45 1.07 13.25 15.80
CA LEU A 45 2.50 13.47 16.06
C LEU A 45 2.75 14.69 16.94
N TYR A 46 1.99 15.78 16.75
CA TYR A 46 2.07 16.96 17.61
C TYR A 46 1.75 16.62 19.07
N ASN A 47 0.66 15.91 19.33
CA ASN A 47 0.27 15.50 20.68
C ASN A 47 1.31 14.57 21.31
N ILE A 48 1.81 13.59 20.56
CA ILE A 48 2.84 12.66 21.04
C ILE A 48 4.14 13.41 21.35
N ARG A 49 4.49 14.43 20.55
CA ARG A 49 5.70 15.22 20.77
C ARG A 49 5.68 15.95 22.12
N ARG A 50 4.51 16.38 22.60
CA ARG A 50 4.37 17.04 23.90
C ARG A 50 4.70 16.12 25.08
N ILE A 51 4.31 14.84 24.97
CA ILE A 51 4.59 13.84 26.01
C ILE A 51 5.91 13.09 25.78
N ARG A 52 6.59 13.33 24.65
CA ARG A 52 7.82 12.63 24.27
C ARG A 52 8.91 12.63 25.35
N PRO A 53 9.16 13.72 26.12
CA PRO A 53 10.18 13.71 27.17
C PRO A 53 9.96 12.65 28.25
N PHE A 54 8.71 12.21 28.46
CA PHE A 54 8.32 11.26 29.49
C PHE A 54 8.23 9.81 28.97
N LEU A 55 8.59 9.57 27.71
CA LEU A 55 8.47 8.26 27.07
C LEU A 55 9.85 7.64 26.81
N SER A 56 9.96 6.33 27.09
CA SER A 56 11.05 5.53 26.54
C SER A 56 10.93 5.42 25.01
N ILE A 57 12.03 5.06 24.34
CA ILE A 57 12.04 4.87 22.88
C ILE A 57 11.03 3.79 22.49
N GLN A 58 10.96 2.69 23.26
CA GLN A 58 10.06 1.57 23.02
C GLN A 58 8.60 1.98 23.18
N ALA A 59 8.26 2.72 24.24
CA ALA A 59 6.90 3.24 24.44
C ALA A 59 6.50 4.20 23.32
N ALA A 60 7.40 5.12 22.94
CA ALA A 60 7.17 6.03 21.82
C ALA A 60 6.97 5.28 20.50
N GLN A 61 7.75 4.22 20.26
CA GLN A 61 7.60 3.37 19.07
C GLN A 61 6.24 2.70 19.02
N VAL A 62 5.79 2.08 20.11
CA VAL A 62 4.48 1.41 20.19
C VAL A 62 3.35 2.41 19.92
N LEU A 63 3.42 3.59 20.55
CA LEU A 63 2.41 4.63 20.43
C LEU A 63 2.34 5.21 19.00
N VAL A 64 3.49 5.50 18.40
CA VAL A 64 3.56 5.96 17.00
C VAL A 64 3.10 4.87 16.03
N GLN A 65 3.43 3.60 16.28
CA GLN A 65 2.99 2.49 15.45
C GLN A 65 1.47 2.31 15.50
N SER A 66 0.87 2.39 16.69
CA SER A 66 -0.57 2.16 16.90
C SER A 66 -1.44 3.31 16.41
N LEU A 67 -0.98 4.57 16.53
CA LEU A 67 -1.79 5.75 16.18
C LEU A 67 -1.48 6.33 14.79
N VAL A 68 -0.22 6.32 14.37
CA VAL A 68 0.24 6.98 13.15
C VAL A 68 0.46 5.96 12.03
N ILE A 69 1.30 4.95 12.27
CA ILE A 69 1.64 3.97 11.22
C ILE A 69 0.42 3.14 10.81
N SER A 70 -0.44 2.77 11.76
CA SER A 70 -1.72 2.10 11.48
C SER A 70 -2.59 2.88 10.48
N ARG A 71 -2.64 4.22 10.58
CA ARG A 71 -3.37 5.09 9.64
C ARG A 71 -2.70 5.16 8.27
N LEU A 72 -1.38 5.13 8.21
CA LEU A 72 -0.64 5.05 6.95
C LEU A 72 -0.82 3.69 6.27
N ASP A 73 -1.03 2.62 7.04
CA ASP A 73 -1.20 1.26 6.53
C ASP A 73 -2.67 0.93 6.17
N TYR A 74 -3.63 1.73 6.63
CA TYR A 74 -5.05 1.55 6.32
C TYR A 74 -5.33 1.78 4.84
N CYS A 75 -5.87 0.77 4.16
CA CYS A 75 -6.23 0.80 2.73
C CYS A 75 -5.12 1.29 1.77
N ASN A 76 -3.85 1.21 2.18
CA ASN A 76 -2.76 1.80 1.41
C ASN A 76 -2.49 1.09 0.06
N SER A 77 -2.98 -0.13 -0.13
CA SER A 77 -2.92 -0.85 -1.41
C SER A 77 -3.70 -0.14 -2.52
N LEU A 78 -4.69 0.71 -2.18
CA LEU A 78 -5.41 1.55 -3.14
C LEU A 78 -4.52 2.64 -3.76
N LEU A 79 -3.43 3.01 -3.06
CA LEU A 79 -2.46 4.00 -3.53
C LEU A 79 -1.42 3.40 -4.49
N ALA A 80 -1.57 2.11 -4.85
CA ALA A 80 -0.68 1.43 -5.78
C ALA A 80 -0.71 2.09 -7.16
N GLY A 81 0.46 2.28 -7.76
CA GLY A 81 0.60 2.91 -9.08
C GLY A 81 0.40 4.42 -9.11
N LEU A 82 0.12 5.06 -7.97
CA LEU A 82 0.13 6.52 -7.89
C LEU A 82 1.55 7.09 -8.05
N PRO A 83 1.69 8.30 -8.60
CA PRO A 83 2.99 8.94 -8.72
C PRO A 83 3.56 9.27 -7.32
N LEU A 84 4.89 9.28 -7.19
CA LEU A 84 5.56 9.44 -5.89
C LEU A 84 5.23 10.76 -5.19
N ASN A 85 4.96 11.83 -5.95
CA ASN A 85 4.53 13.11 -5.41
C ASN A 85 3.19 13.02 -4.67
N ALA A 86 2.26 12.16 -5.12
CA ALA A 86 0.97 11.95 -4.46
C ALA A 86 1.12 11.31 -3.08
N ILE A 87 2.04 10.35 -2.91
CA ILE A 87 2.28 9.67 -1.63
C ILE A 87 3.36 10.34 -0.77
N ARG A 88 4.09 11.34 -1.31
CA ARG A 88 5.15 12.08 -0.60
C ARG A 88 4.72 12.62 0.77
N PRO A 89 3.50 13.17 0.96
CA PRO A 89 3.07 13.63 2.28
C PRO A 89 3.08 12.52 3.35
N LEU A 90 2.72 11.29 2.98
CA LEU A 90 2.75 10.13 3.87
C LEU A 90 4.18 9.74 4.24
N GLN A 91 5.12 9.78 3.28
CA GLN A 91 6.54 9.54 3.55
C GLN A 91 7.11 10.58 4.51
N MET A 92 6.74 11.86 4.36
CA MET A 92 7.16 12.92 5.27
C MET A 92 6.66 12.68 6.70
N ILE A 93 5.45 12.16 6.85
CA ILE A 93 4.88 11.79 8.16
C ILE A 93 5.63 10.62 8.75
N GLN A 94 5.90 9.57 7.98
CA GLN A 94 6.69 8.44 8.45
C GLN A 94 8.09 8.90 8.90
N ASN A 95 8.71 9.82 8.17
CA ASN A 95 10.01 10.36 8.53
C ASN A 95 9.95 11.18 9.82
N ALA A 96 8.93 12.03 9.97
CA ALA A 96 8.70 12.78 11.21
C ALA A 96 8.43 11.84 12.41
N ALA A 97 7.67 10.77 12.18
CA ALA A 97 7.37 9.74 13.16
C ALA A 97 8.64 9.02 13.64
N ALA A 98 9.52 8.58 12.73
CA ALA A 98 10.78 7.93 13.09
C ALA A 98 11.69 8.87 13.90
N ARG A 99 11.77 10.15 13.51
CA ARG A 99 12.52 11.15 14.28
C ARG A 99 11.93 11.37 15.66
N LEU A 100 10.60 11.40 15.78
CA LEU A 100 9.93 11.53 17.07
C LEU A 100 10.27 10.36 17.99
N VAL A 101 10.26 9.12 17.48
CA VAL A 101 10.60 7.92 18.27
C VAL A 101 12.00 8.03 18.87
N PHE A 102 13.00 8.44 18.10
CA PHE A 102 14.38 8.61 18.59
C PHE A 102 14.69 10.00 19.16
N ASN A 103 13.68 10.87 19.31
CA ASN A 103 13.84 12.26 19.74
C ASN A 103 14.90 13.06 18.94
N GLN A 104 14.98 12.82 17.63
CA GLN A 104 15.96 13.43 16.74
C GLN A 104 15.47 14.79 16.19
N PRO A 105 16.37 15.71 15.84
CA PRO A 105 16.02 17.02 15.28
C PRO A 105 15.36 16.88 13.90
N LYS A 106 14.61 17.91 13.48
CA LYS A 106 13.79 17.93 12.25
C LYS A 106 14.56 17.51 10.99
N PHE A 107 15.82 17.91 10.88
CA PHE A 107 16.65 17.70 9.68
C PHE A 107 17.57 16.48 9.76
N SER A 108 17.48 15.67 10.82
CA SER A 108 18.24 14.43 10.94
C SER A 108 17.95 13.45 9.79
N HIS A 109 18.98 12.70 9.39
CA HIS A 109 18.85 11.64 8.38
C HIS A 109 17.89 10.55 8.87
N THR A 110 16.84 10.28 8.09
CA THR A 110 15.78 9.33 8.51
C THR A 110 16.09 7.89 8.11
N THR A 111 16.85 7.65 7.05
CA THR A 111 17.21 6.30 6.58
C THR A 111 17.75 5.39 7.69
N PRO A 112 18.74 5.79 8.52
CA PRO A 112 19.20 4.93 9.61
C PRO A 112 18.12 4.67 10.66
N LEU A 113 17.25 5.65 10.93
CA LEU A 113 16.14 5.51 11.88
C LEU A 113 15.07 4.53 11.40
N LEU A 114 14.76 4.54 10.10
CA LEU A 114 13.82 3.58 9.51
C LEU A 114 14.40 2.16 9.57
N ARG A 115 15.72 2.00 9.36
CA ARG A 115 16.41 0.72 9.46
C ARG A 115 16.37 0.17 10.89
N SER A 116 16.69 0.99 11.89
CA SER A 116 16.64 0.55 13.30
C SER A 116 15.23 0.19 13.77
N LEU A 117 14.19 0.84 13.22
CA LEU A 117 12.79 0.49 13.49
C LEU A 117 12.26 -0.68 12.65
N HIS A 118 13.05 -1.18 11.70
CA HIS A 118 12.60 -2.13 10.67
C HIS A 118 11.32 -1.67 9.94
N TRP A 119 11.24 -0.37 9.64
CA TRP A 119 10.13 0.26 8.93
C TRP A 119 10.45 0.41 7.45
N LEU A 120 9.66 -0.26 6.61
CA LEU A 120 9.69 -0.05 5.16
C LEU A 120 9.25 1.38 4.81
N PRO A 121 9.87 2.05 3.82
CA PRO A 121 9.35 3.30 3.25
C PRO A 121 7.90 3.14 2.75
N VAL A 122 7.12 4.22 2.69
CA VAL A 122 5.70 4.19 2.33
C VAL A 122 5.45 3.53 0.98
N ALA A 123 6.25 3.86 -0.04
CA ALA A 123 6.13 3.23 -1.36
C ALA A 123 6.32 1.70 -1.29
N ALA A 124 7.31 1.24 -0.52
CA ALA A 124 7.56 -0.18 -0.30
C ALA A 124 6.44 -0.84 0.52
N ARG A 125 5.82 -0.13 1.48
CA ARG A 125 4.65 -0.62 2.24
C ARG A 125 3.42 -0.83 1.36
N ILE A 126 3.15 0.10 0.44
CA ILE A 126 2.07 -0.02 -0.55
C ILE A 126 2.32 -1.26 -1.40
N ARG A 127 3.53 -1.39 -1.97
CA ARG A 127 3.93 -2.57 -2.76
C ARG A 127 3.81 -3.87 -1.96
N PHE A 128 4.25 -3.87 -0.70
CA PHE A 128 4.13 -5.00 0.20
C PHE A 128 2.68 -5.44 0.39
N LYS A 129 1.76 -4.51 0.66
CA LYS A 129 0.34 -4.80 0.86
C LYS A 129 -0.35 -5.29 -0.41
N THR A 130 -0.03 -4.70 -1.56
CA THR A 130 -0.53 -5.19 -2.86
C THR A 130 -0.06 -6.60 -3.17
N LEU A 131 1.22 -6.92 -2.90
CA LEU A 131 1.76 -8.27 -3.10
C LEU A 131 1.21 -9.29 -2.10
N MET A 132 0.93 -8.88 -0.87
CA MET A 132 0.22 -9.72 0.10
C MET A 132 -1.21 -10.05 -0.36
N LEU A 133 -1.92 -9.08 -0.96
CA LEU A 133 -3.22 -9.34 -1.60
C LEU A 133 -3.09 -10.29 -2.79
N ALA A 134 -2.08 -10.10 -3.63
CA ALA A 134 -1.81 -10.98 -4.77
C ALA A 134 -1.50 -12.43 -4.34
N TYR A 135 -0.70 -12.61 -3.28
CA TYR A 135 -0.45 -13.94 -2.71
C TYR A 135 -1.74 -14.61 -2.26
N LYS A 136 -2.59 -13.87 -1.53
CA LYS A 136 -3.89 -14.40 -1.06
C LYS A 136 -4.82 -14.74 -2.22
N ALA A 137 -4.89 -13.88 -3.24
CA ALA A 137 -5.68 -14.12 -4.44
C ALA A 137 -5.22 -15.34 -5.23
N LYS A 138 -3.92 -15.64 -5.21
CA LYS A 138 -3.34 -16.79 -5.91
C LYS A 138 -3.44 -18.10 -5.13
N ASN A 139 -3.10 -18.07 -3.83
CA ASN A 139 -2.81 -19.28 -3.03
C ASN A 139 -3.78 -19.47 -1.84
N GLY A 140 -4.69 -18.53 -1.57
CA GLY A 140 -5.49 -18.53 -0.36
C GLY A 140 -6.96 -18.15 -0.60
N PRO A 141 -7.75 -18.01 0.48
CA PRO A 141 -9.14 -17.60 0.40
C PRO A 141 -9.21 -16.08 0.20
N ALA A 142 -9.09 -15.63 -1.05
CA ALA A 142 -9.52 -14.31 -1.44
C ALA A 142 -10.95 -14.37 -1.99
N PRO A 143 -11.73 -13.28 -1.90
CA PRO A 143 -12.99 -13.19 -2.61
C PRO A 143 -12.80 -13.42 -4.11
N SER A 144 -13.78 -14.05 -4.77
CA SER A 144 -13.75 -14.38 -6.20
C SER A 144 -13.39 -13.16 -7.06
N TYR A 145 -13.98 -12.01 -6.76
CA TYR A 145 -13.71 -10.76 -7.48
C TYR A 145 -12.24 -10.30 -7.44
N LEU A 146 -11.41 -10.78 -6.51
CA LEU A 146 -9.96 -10.54 -6.51
C LEU A 146 -9.16 -11.66 -7.15
N SER A 147 -9.56 -12.93 -6.94
CA SER A 147 -8.88 -14.06 -7.57
C SER A 147 -9.04 -14.01 -9.09
N ASP A 148 -10.21 -13.62 -9.58
CA ASP A 148 -10.54 -13.57 -11.01
C ASP A 148 -9.75 -12.49 -11.75
N LEU A 149 -9.24 -11.49 -11.03
CA LEU A 149 -8.38 -10.44 -11.57
C LEU A 149 -6.93 -10.89 -11.79
N ILE A 150 -6.54 -12.06 -11.28
CA ILE A 150 -5.18 -12.60 -11.36
C ILE A 150 -5.20 -13.99 -12.00
N THR A 151 -4.48 -14.15 -13.09
CA THR A 151 -4.34 -15.45 -13.76
C THR A 151 -2.95 -16.03 -13.51
N SER A 152 -2.89 -17.22 -12.91
CA SER A 152 -1.65 -17.99 -12.81
C SER A 152 -1.19 -18.45 -14.19
N ARG A 153 0.10 -18.32 -14.48
CA ARG A 153 0.65 -18.82 -15.75
C ARG A 153 0.71 -20.35 -15.71
N THR A 154 -0.22 -21.00 -16.41
CA THR A 154 -0.15 -22.42 -16.71
C THR A 154 0.56 -22.61 -18.05
N ALA A 155 1.60 -23.44 -18.08
CA ALA A 155 2.22 -23.83 -19.33
C ALA A 155 1.52 -25.09 -19.86
N PRO A 156 1.23 -25.19 -21.17
CA PRO A 156 0.59 -26.37 -21.75
C PRO A 156 1.49 -27.61 -21.74
N ARG A 157 2.80 -27.45 -21.46
CA ARG A 157 3.77 -28.53 -21.29
C ARG A 157 4.62 -28.26 -20.05
N CYS A 158 5.06 -29.30 -19.34
CA CYS A 158 5.98 -29.18 -18.20
C CYS A 158 7.37 -28.73 -18.67
N LEU A 159 7.59 -27.42 -18.73
CA LEU A 159 8.86 -26.80 -19.07
C LEU A 159 9.55 -26.29 -17.80
N ARG A 160 10.86 -26.05 -17.85
CA ARG A 160 11.61 -25.43 -16.74
C ARG A 160 11.04 -24.06 -16.31
N SER A 161 10.27 -23.38 -17.16
CA SER A 161 9.56 -22.13 -16.84
C SER A 161 8.26 -22.35 -16.06
N SER A 162 7.70 -23.56 -16.05
CA SER A 162 6.48 -23.92 -15.31
C SER A 162 6.68 -23.87 -13.78
N SER A 163 7.90 -24.08 -13.29
CA SER A 163 8.24 -24.00 -11.87
C SER A 163 8.39 -22.56 -11.34
N THR A 164 8.22 -21.55 -12.19
CA THR A 164 8.53 -20.15 -11.82
C THR A 164 7.39 -19.40 -11.13
N ALA A 165 6.23 -20.03 -10.90
CA ALA A 165 5.12 -19.46 -10.13
C ALA A 165 4.68 -18.04 -10.58
N ARG A 166 4.80 -17.74 -11.88
CA ARG A 166 4.52 -16.42 -12.49
C ARG A 166 3.03 -16.16 -12.67
N LEU A 167 2.67 -14.88 -12.71
CA LEU A 167 1.33 -14.41 -13.06
C LEU A 167 1.32 -13.91 -14.50
N VAL A 168 0.21 -14.10 -15.21
CA VAL A 168 0.02 -13.60 -16.58
C VAL A 168 -0.37 -12.12 -16.49
N PRO A 169 0.41 -11.19 -17.05
CA PRO A 169 -0.03 -9.81 -17.19
C PRO A 169 -1.25 -9.75 -18.13
N PRO A 170 -2.25 -8.89 -17.86
CA PRO A 170 -3.38 -8.73 -18.76
C PRO A 170 -2.93 -8.23 -20.13
N SER A 171 -3.71 -8.55 -21.17
CA SER A 171 -3.34 -8.23 -22.54
C SER A 171 -3.04 -6.72 -22.72
N LEU A 172 -2.00 -6.41 -23.49
CA LEU A 172 -1.47 -5.05 -23.73
C LEU A 172 -2.46 -4.06 -24.38
N ARG A 173 -3.72 -4.47 -24.60
CA ARG A 173 -4.77 -3.63 -25.19
C ARG A 173 -5.40 -2.64 -24.20
N LEU A 174 -5.12 -2.76 -22.90
CA LEU A 174 -5.58 -1.80 -21.88
C LEU A 174 -4.75 -0.50 -21.94
N ARG A 175 -4.82 0.24 -23.05
CA ARG A 175 -4.15 1.54 -23.20
C ARG A 175 -4.94 2.63 -22.50
N GLY A 176 -4.42 3.10 -21.35
CA GLY A 176 -4.91 4.27 -20.63
C GLY A 176 -4.09 4.53 -19.37
N LYS A 177 -3.85 5.82 -19.03
CA LYS A 177 -3.08 6.25 -17.84
C LYS A 177 -3.65 5.68 -16.53
N TYR A 178 -4.95 5.43 -16.48
CA TYR A 178 -5.68 4.84 -15.35
C TYR A 178 -5.50 3.32 -15.28
N ASN A 179 -5.46 2.65 -16.43
CA ASN A 179 -5.42 1.19 -16.51
C ASN A 179 -4.09 0.62 -16.01
N SER A 180 -2.99 1.35 -16.13
CA SER A 180 -1.69 0.95 -15.58
C SER A 180 -1.66 0.86 -14.05
N ARG A 181 -2.64 1.47 -13.37
CA ARG A 181 -2.76 1.48 -11.90
C ARG A 181 -3.66 0.35 -11.36
N LEU A 182 -4.34 -0.38 -12.24
CA LEU A 182 -5.26 -1.45 -11.83
C LEU A 182 -4.52 -2.57 -11.12
N PHE A 183 -5.19 -3.18 -10.15
CA PHE A 183 -4.66 -4.34 -9.42
C PHE A 183 -4.29 -5.49 -10.36
N SER A 184 -5.15 -5.79 -11.34
CA SER A 184 -4.92 -6.82 -12.37
C SER A 184 -3.67 -6.57 -13.23
N VAL A 185 -3.20 -5.32 -13.33
CA VAL A 185 -1.98 -4.96 -14.07
C VAL A 185 -0.76 -4.93 -13.14
N LEU A 186 -0.87 -4.22 -12.02
CA LEU A 186 0.25 -3.99 -11.10
C LEU A 186 0.64 -5.24 -10.33
N ALA A 187 -0.33 -6.04 -9.88
CA ALA A 187 -0.03 -7.22 -9.07
C ALA A 187 0.79 -8.25 -9.87
N PRO A 188 0.42 -8.67 -11.10
CA PRO A 188 1.27 -9.54 -11.91
C PRO A 188 2.63 -8.95 -12.24
N ARG A 189 2.71 -7.65 -12.53
CA ARG A 189 3.98 -6.97 -12.80
C ARG A 189 4.93 -7.05 -11.61
N TRP A 190 4.50 -6.55 -10.45
CA TRP A 190 5.34 -6.55 -9.24
C TRP A 190 5.63 -7.94 -8.72
N TRP A 191 4.71 -8.89 -8.92
CA TRP A 191 4.91 -10.29 -8.57
C TRP A 191 6.01 -10.93 -9.40
N ASN A 192 6.01 -10.70 -10.72
CA ASN A 192 6.99 -11.29 -11.62
C ASN A 192 8.40 -10.68 -11.47
N GLU A 193 8.51 -9.48 -10.88
CA GLU A 193 9.79 -8.88 -10.46
C GLU A 193 10.37 -9.56 -9.20
N LEU A 194 9.60 -10.38 -8.47
CA LEU A 194 10.10 -11.04 -7.26
C LEU A 194 11.06 -12.19 -7.58
N PRO A 195 12.07 -12.42 -6.72
CA PRO A 195 12.86 -13.63 -6.74
C PRO A 195 12.02 -14.92 -6.64
N LEU A 196 12.56 -16.03 -7.12
CA LEU A 196 11.82 -17.30 -7.18
C LEU A 196 11.47 -17.81 -5.78
N ASP A 197 12.42 -17.76 -4.86
CA ASP A 197 12.28 -18.17 -3.45
C ASP A 197 11.18 -17.39 -2.71
N VAL A 198 10.96 -16.12 -3.07
CA VAL A 198 9.84 -15.34 -2.52
C VAL A 198 8.52 -15.83 -3.10
N ARG A 199 8.44 -16.07 -4.41
CA ARG A 199 7.20 -16.48 -5.10
C ARG A 199 6.73 -17.89 -4.77
N THR A 200 7.67 -18.79 -4.49
CA THR A 200 7.39 -20.19 -4.14
C THR A 200 7.28 -20.41 -2.63
N ALA A 201 7.15 -19.34 -1.84
CA ALA A 201 6.92 -19.47 -0.40
C ALA A 201 5.69 -20.35 -0.11
N GLU A 202 5.86 -21.30 0.79
CA GLU A 202 4.87 -22.35 1.10
C GLU A 202 3.69 -21.83 1.93
N SER A 203 3.89 -20.75 2.67
CA SER A 203 2.85 -20.15 3.52
C SER A 203 2.88 -18.63 3.47
N LEU A 204 1.75 -18.02 3.82
CA LEU A 204 1.62 -16.56 3.92
C LEU A 204 2.64 -15.96 4.90
N ILE A 205 2.97 -16.68 5.98
CA ILE A 205 3.94 -16.24 6.99
C ILE A 205 5.35 -16.18 6.39
N ILE A 206 5.75 -17.24 5.69
CA ILE A 206 7.07 -17.31 5.01
C ILE A 206 7.15 -16.25 3.92
N PHE A 207 6.08 -16.11 3.11
CA PHE A 207 5.99 -15.09 2.08
C PHE A 207 6.15 -13.69 2.66
N LYS A 208 5.39 -13.36 3.71
CA LYS A 208 5.44 -12.07 4.40
C LYS A 208 6.85 -11.72 4.88
N ARG A 209 7.56 -12.69 5.46
CA ARG A 209 8.94 -12.50 5.94
C ARG A 209 9.90 -12.27 4.78
N ARG A 210 9.94 -13.17 3.79
CA ARG A 210 10.84 -13.07 2.62
C ARG A 210 10.59 -11.78 1.82
N LEU A 211 9.32 -11.43 1.63
CA LEU A 211 8.92 -10.21 0.94
C LEU A 211 9.37 -8.96 1.69
N LYS A 212 9.24 -8.92 3.02
CA LYS A 212 9.71 -7.79 3.82
C LYS A 212 11.22 -7.61 3.64
N THR A 213 11.99 -8.69 3.67
CA THR A 213 13.45 -8.66 3.45
C THR A 213 13.81 -8.15 2.05
N TYR A 214 13.11 -8.61 1.01
CA TYR A 214 13.35 -8.17 -0.37
C TYR A 214 13.06 -6.68 -0.61
N LEU A 215 12.05 -6.13 0.06
CA LEU A 215 11.64 -4.73 -0.13
C LEU A 215 12.41 -3.74 0.76
N PHE A 216 13.29 -4.22 1.64
CA PHE A 216 13.99 -3.41 2.63
C PHE A 216 15.33 -2.85 2.11
#